data_AF-A0A817KUB6-F1
#
_entry.id   AF-A0A817KUB6-F1
#
_cell.length_a   1.000
_cell.length_b   1.000
_cell.length_c   1.000
_cell.angle_alpha   90.00
_cell.angle_beta   90.00
_cell.angle_gamma   90.00
#
_symmetry.space_group_name_H-M   'P 1'
#
loop_
_entity.id
_entity.type
_entity.pdbx_description
1 polymer ?
#
loop_
_entity_poly.entity_id
_entity_poly.type
_entity_poly.pdbx_seq_one_letter_code
_entity_poly.pdbx_strand_id
1 'polypeptide(L)'
;MVHARGILASAIIQAQEKSPNKTNVYAALICIINPKFPQISQLICKRAISLYRESFMANERKKTFIMIKFLAHLINQSVLHEKITFQILDVLLRNVSSDSVKLAIRFLNQCDQK
;
A
#
# COMPACT_ATOMS: atom_id res chain seq x y z
N MET A 1 9.46 -21.70 9.44
CA MET A 1 9.70 -20.36 8.82
C MET A 1 8.48 -19.67 8.20
N VAL A 2 7.34 -20.34 7.93
CA VAL A 2 6.11 -19.66 7.42
C VAL A 2 5.54 -18.66 8.44
N HIS A 3 5.45 -19.06 9.72
CA HIS A 3 4.92 -18.23 10.80
C HIS A 3 5.69 -16.91 11.02
N ALA A 4 7.03 -16.97 11.08
CA ALA A 4 7.87 -15.78 11.30
C ALA A 4 7.69 -14.71 10.21
N ARG A 5 7.57 -15.12 8.94
CA ARG A 5 7.30 -14.22 7.81
C ARG A 5 5.94 -13.54 7.96
N GLY A 6 4.92 -14.29 8.38
CA GLY A 6 3.58 -13.78 8.64
C GLY A 6 3.55 -12.76 9.77
N ILE A 7 4.28 -13.00 10.87
CA ILE A 7 4.41 -12.07 12.00
C ILE A 7 5.08 -10.77 11.55
N LEU A 8 6.21 -10.85 10.86
CA LEU A 8 6.93 -9.65 10.39
C LEU A 8 6.07 -8.83 9.42
N ALA A 9 5.40 -9.49 8.47
CA ALA A 9 4.51 -8.80 7.53
C ALA A 9 3.36 -8.09 8.26
N SER A 10 2.74 -8.75 9.24
CA SER A 10 1.69 -8.13 10.06
C SER A 10 2.22 -6.96 10.88
N ALA A 11 3.40 -7.10 11.50
CA ALA A 11 4.00 -6.05 12.32
C ALA A 11 4.29 -4.79 11.51
N ILE A 12 4.86 -4.92 10.31
CA ILE A 12 5.16 -3.77 9.44
C ILE A 12 3.88 -3.07 8.99
N ILE A 13 2.86 -3.84 8.55
CA ILE A 13 1.57 -3.27 8.12
C ILE A 13 0.90 -2.52 9.27
N GLN A 14 0.83 -3.13 10.46
CA GLN A 14 0.23 -2.47 11.63
C GLN A 14 1.01 -1.25 12.08
N ALA A 15 2.35 -1.29 12.02
CA ALA A 15 3.20 -0.17 12.41
C ALA A 15 3.00 1.03 11.48
N GLN A 16 2.90 0.81 10.16
CA GLN A 16 2.62 1.89 9.22
C GLN A 16 1.17 2.39 9.35
N GLU A 17 0.19 1.52 9.65
CA GLU A 17 -1.20 1.93 9.92
C GLU A 17 -1.31 2.85 11.15
N LYS A 18 -0.56 2.53 12.21
CA LYS A 18 -0.48 3.35 13.43
C LYS A 18 0.33 4.64 13.22
N SER A 19 1.14 4.72 12.17
CA SER A 19 1.96 5.90 11.87
C SER A 19 1.97 6.24 10.37
N PRO A 20 0.83 6.66 9.78
CA PRO A 20 0.71 6.89 8.33
C PRO A 20 1.60 8.01 7.80
N ASN A 21 2.10 8.89 8.67
CA ASN A 21 3.05 9.95 8.29
C ASN A 21 4.47 9.41 8.05
N LYS A 22 4.78 8.20 8.54
CA LYS A 22 6.09 7.53 8.41
C LYS A 22 6.06 6.40 7.39
N THR A 23 4.99 6.28 6.60
CA THR A 23 4.79 5.20 5.63
C THR A 23 5.93 5.06 4.62
N ASN A 24 6.55 6.19 4.22
CA ASN A 24 7.77 6.20 3.41
C ASN A 24 8.95 5.45 4.05
N VAL A 25 9.16 5.60 5.36
CA VAL A 25 10.22 4.90 6.11
C VAL A 25 9.99 3.40 6.10
N TYR A 26 8.74 2.95 6.29
CA TYR A 26 8.40 1.53 6.23
C TYR A 26 8.56 0.96 4.82
N ALA A 27 8.24 1.73 3.77
CA ALA A 27 8.47 1.32 2.39
C ALA A 27 9.98 1.19 2.07
N ALA A 28 10.81 2.13 2.53
CA ALA A 28 12.26 2.07 2.40
C ALA A 28 12.85 0.86 3.14
N LEU A 29 12.36 0.56 4.35
CA LEU A 29 12.75 -0.66 5.08
C LEU A 29 12.44 -1.92 4.27
N ILE A 30 11.25 -2.00 3.67
CA ILE A 30 10.88 -3.15 2.83
C ILE A 30 11.79 -3.24 1.59
N CYS A 31 12.14 -2.11 0.97
CA CYS A 31 13.08 -2.06 -0.14
C CYS A 31 14.44 -2.65 0.23
N ILE A 32 14.99 -2.30 1.40
CA ILE A 32 16.27 -2.85 1.91
C ILE A 32 16.17 -4.36 2.17
N ILE A 33 15.02 -4.83 2.68
CA ILE A 33 14.79 -6.26 3.00
C ILE A 33 14.58 -7.09 1.71
N ASN A 34 14.00 -6.49 0.66
CA ASN A 34 13.52 -7.18 -0.54
C ASN A 34 14.59 -8.06 -1.24
N PRO A 35 15.84 -7.61 -1.48
CA PRO A 35 16.86 -8.45 -2.13
C PRO A 35 17.23 -9.68 -1.32
N LYS A 36 17.15 -9.60 0.02
CA LYS A 36 17.52 -10.71 0.93
C LYS A 36 16.35 -11.66 1.18
N PHE A 37 15.14 -11.13 1.28
CA PHE A 37 13.93 -11.87 1.65
C PHE A 37 12.73 -11.48 0.78
N PRO A 38 12.76 -11.77 -0.53
CA PRO A 38 11.72 -11.34 -1.48
C PRO A 38 10.34 -11.92 -1.16
N GLN A 39 10.30 -13.07 -0.49
CA GLN A 39 9.03 -13.69 -0.08
C GLN A 39 8.30 -12.86 0.99
N ILE A 40 9.03 -12.08 1.81
CA ILE A 40 8.46 -11.23 2.85
C ILE A 40 7.85 -9.98 2.23
N SER A 41 8.58 -9.29 1.35
CA SER A 41 8.07 -8.13 0.62
C SER A 41 6.85 -8.50 -0.24
N GLN A 42 6.89 -9.64 -0.94
CA GLN A 42 5.75 -10.15 -1.71
C GLN A 42 4.52 -10.40 -0.84
N LEU A 43 4.71 -10.99 0.35
CA LEU A 43 3.61 -11.23 1.29
C LEU A 43 3.01 -9.90 1.80
N ILE A 44 3.87 -8.93 2.15
CA ILE A 44 3.43 -7.59 2.59
C ILE A 44 2.62 -6.92 1.48
N CYS A 45 3.14 -6.92 0.24
CA CYS A 45 2.48 -6.33 -0.91
C CYS A 45 1.10 -6.96 -1.18
N LYS A 46 1.02 -8.29 -1.18
CA LYS A 46 -0.25 -9.02 -1.34
C LYS A 46 -1.26 -8.64 -0.26
N ARG A 47 -0.83 -8.59 1.00
CA ARG A 47 -1.70 -8.20 2.13
C ARG A 47 -2.14 -6.74 2.06
N ALA A 48 -1.24 -5.82 1.71
CA ALA A 48 -1.57 -4.41 1.55
C ALA A 48 -2.63 -4.19 0.44
N ILE A 49 -2.52 -4.91 -0.68
CA ILE A 49 -3.53 -4.88 -1.76
C ILE A 49 -4.87 -5.46 -1.27
N SER A 50 -4.87 -6.56 -0.51
CA SER A 50 -6.09 -7.14 0.07
C SER A 50 -6.77 -6.16 1.02
N LEU A 51 -6.02 -5.58 1.96
CA LEU A 51 -6.52 -4.61 2.94
C LEU A 51 -7.05 -3.34 2.28
N TYR A 52 -6.41 -2.87 1.20
CA TYR A 52 -6.95 -1.79 0.37
C TYR A 52 -8.31 -2.18 -0.21
N ARG A 53 -8.43 -3.34 -0.85
CA ARG A 53 -9.69 -3.78 -1.47
C ARG A 53 -10.79 -3.95 -0.45
N GLU A 54 -10.50 -4.62 0.67
CA GLU A 54 -11.44 -4.83 1.78
C GLU A 54 -11.93 -3.50 2.35
N SER A 55 -11.01 -2.57 2.68
CA SER A 55 -11.38 -1.27 3.23
C SER A 55 -12.13 -0.39 2.21
N PHE A 56 -11.82 -0.49 0.93
CA PHE A 56 -12.53 0.23 -0.13
C PHE A 56 -13.96 -0.30 -0.29
N MET A 57 -14.15 -1.62 -0.35
CA MET A 57 -15.48 -2.25 -0.43
C MET A 57 -16.31 -1.98 0.83
N ALA A 58 -15.69 -1.93 2.00
CA ALA A 58 -16.33 -1.59 3.27
C ALA A 58 -16.59 -0.08 3.44
N ASN A 59 -16.22 0.76 2.45
CA ASN A 59 -16.31 2.22 2.53
C ASN A 59 -15.55 2.86 3.71
N GLU A 60 -14.50 2.19 4.22
CA GLU A 60 -13.63 2.68 5.29
C GLU A 60 -12.62 3.71 4.73
N ARG A 61 -13.07 4.96 4.55
CA ARG A 61 -12.30 6.01 3.87
C ARG A 61 -10.91 6.24 4.45
N LYS A 62 -10.80 6.30 5.79
CA LYS A 62 -9.52 6.55 6.48
C LYS A 62 -8.53 5.41 6.20
N LYS A 63 -8.96 4.16 6.37
CA LYS A 63 -8.13 2.97 6.16
C LYS A 63 -7.75 2.81 4.69
N THR A 64 -8.71 3.02 3.79
CA THR A 64 -8.48 3.04 2.34
C THR A 64 -7.36 4.01 1.98
N PHE A 65 -7.42 5.24 2.49
CA PHE A 65 -6.39 6.24 2.23
C PHE A 65 -5.01 5.84 2.78
N ILE A 66 -4.95 5.32 4.00
CA ILE A 66 -3.69 4.83 4.60
C ILE A 66 -3.08 3.71 3.74
N MET A 67 -3.89 2.74 3.30
CA MET A 67 -3.42 1.63 2.46
C MET A 67 -2.94 2.12 1.09
N ILE A 68 -3.71 3.00 0.44
CA ILE A 68 -3.35 3.59 -0.85
C ILE A 68 -2.04 4.38 -0.75
N LYS A 69 -1.85 5.17 0.32
CA LYS A 69 -0.59 5.87 0.59
C LYS A 69 0.58 4.89 0.76
N PHE A 70 0.35 3.77 1.45
CA PHE A 70 1.39 2.74 1.60
C PHE A 70 1.75 2.07 0.28
N LEU A 71 0.76 1.73 -0.54
CA LEU A 71 0.99 1.19 -1.87
C LEU A 71 1.76 2.19 -2.75
N ALA A 72 1.43 3.49 -2.70
CA ALA A 72 2.16 4.54 -3.41
C ALA A 72 3.64 4.56 -3.03
N HIS A 73 3.97 4.58 -1.73
CA HIS A 73 5.37 4.57 -1.31
C HIS A 73 6.11 3.27 -1.66
N LEU A 74 5.43 2.11 -1.67
CA LEU A 74 6.03 0.86 -2.16
C LEU A 74 6.35 0.90 -3.66
N ILE A 75 5.53 1.59 -4.45
CA ILE A 75 5.77 1.84 -5.87
C ILE A 75 6.95 2.80 -6.04
N ASN A 76 7.01 3.91 -5.30
CA ASN A 76 8.12 4.88 -5.37
C ASN A 76 9.47 4.22 -5.04
N GLN A 77 9.47 3.27 -4.09
CA GLN A 77 10.65 2.51 -3.69
C GLN A 77 10.94 1.29 -4.59
N SER A 78 10.24 1.14 -5.71
CA SER A 78 10.39 0.02 -6.65
C SER A 78 10.21 -1.38 -6.03
N VAL A 79 9.48 -1.48 -4.93
CA VAL A 79 9.09 -2.75 -4.30
C VAL A 79 7.89 -3.36 -5.03
N LEU A 80 6.93 -2.50 -5.42
CA LEU A 80 5.79 -2.84 -6.24
C LEU A 80 5.99 -2.31 -7.67
N HIS A 81 5.54 -3.10 -8.64
CA HIS A 81 5.55 -2.67 -10.04
C HIS A 81 4.55 -1.54 -10.28
N GLU A 82 4.92 -0.54 -11.05
CA GLU A 82 4.10 0.65 -11.39
C GLU A 82 2.75 0.30 -12.06
N LYS A 83 2.64 -0.88 -12.67
CA LYS A 83 1.38 -1.45 -13.18
C LYS A 83 0.27 -1.46 -12.11
N ILE A 84 0.62 -1.62 -10.84
CA ILE A 84 -0.33 -1.61 -9.72
C ILE A 84 -0.99 -0.24 -9.56
N THR A 85 -0.30 0.86 -9.89
CA THR A 85 -0.86 2.22 -9.91
C THR A 85 -2.10 2.29 -10.80
N PHE A 86 -1.98 1.78 -12.03
CA PHE A 86 -3.10 1.76 -12.98
C PHE A 86 -4.25 0.89 -12.49
N GLN A 87 -3.98 -0.25 -11.85
CA GLN A 87 -5.02 -1.11 -11.30
C GLN A 87 -5.77 -0.46 -10.13
N ILE A 88 -5.07 0.28 -9.27
CA ILE A 88 -5.72 1.02 -8.18
C ILE A 88 -6.58 2.15 -8.75
N LEU A 89 -6.06 2.91 -9.74
CA LEU A 89 -6.81 3.97 -10.39
C LEU A 89 -8.06 3.43 -11.10
N ASP A 90 -7.95 2.31 -11.81
CA ASP A 90 -9.09 1.65 -12.46
C ASP A 90 -10.18 1.30 -11.43
N VAL A 91 -9.81 0.72 -10.28
CA VAL A 91 -10.78 0.39 -9.22
C VAL A 91 -11.42 1.65 -8.62
N LEU A 92 -10.64 2.70 -8.35
CA LEU A 92 -11.16 3.96 -7.80
C LEU A 92 -12.09 4.66 -8.79
N LEU A 93 -11.78 4.63 -10.09
CA LEU A 93 -12.48 5.39 -11.11
C LEU A 93 -13.57 4.59 -11.83
N ARG A 94 -13.75 3.30 -11.51
CA ARG A 94 -14.78 2.46 -12.14
C ARG A 94 -16.21 2.98 -11.93
N ASN A 95 -16.52 3.40 -10.71
CA ASN A 95 -17.81 3.99 -10.34
C ASN A 95 -17.55 5.40 -9.79
N VAL A 96 -17.38 6.35 -10.71
CA VAL A 96 -16.93 7.71 -10.38
C VAL A 96 -17.91 8.38 -9.40
N SER A 97 -17.36 8.78 -8.26
CA SER A 97 -18.01 9.59 -7.22
C SER A 97 -17.05 10.66 -6.73
N SER A 98 -17.57 11.76 -6.15
CA SER A 98 -16.73 12.84 -5.58
C SER A 98 -15.66 12.30 -4.63
N ASP A 99 -15.99 11.29 -3.82
CA ASP A 99 -15.07 10.70 -2.86
C ASP A 99 -14.01 9.83 -3.51
N SER A 100 -14.38 8.99 -4.47
CA SER A 100 -13.44 8.16 -5.22
C SER A 100 -12.42 8.98 -6.03
N VAL A 101 -12.87 10.11 -6.61
CA VAL A 101 -12.01 11.06 -7.33
C VAL A 101 -11.02 11.72 -6.37
N LYS A 102 -11.49 12.17 -5.20
CA LYS A 102 -10.60 12.72 -4.16
C LYS A 102 -9.55 11.72 -3.70
N LEU A 103 -9.92 10.44 -3.55
CA LEU A 103 -8.97 9.37 -3.23
C LEU A 103 -7.96 9.14 -4.35
N ALA A 104 -8.39 9.15 -5.61
CA ALA A 104 -7.50 9.01 -6.77
C ALA A 104 -6.49 10.16 -6.89
N ILE A 105 -6.94 11.42 -6.73
CA ILE A 105 -6.04 12.59 -6.71
C ILE A 105 -5.04 12.48 -5.57
N ARG A 106 -5.52 12.12 -4.37
CA ARG A 106 -4.64 11.93 -3.22
C ARG A 106 -3.61 10.82 -3.44
N PHE A 107 -4.00 9.72 -4.08
CA PHE A 107 -3.09 8.63 -4.43
C PHE A 107 -1.99 9.10 -5.38
N LEU A 108 -2.36 9.76 -6.49
CA LEU A 108 -1.42 10.29 -7.46
C LEU A 108 -0.41 11.23 -6.82
N ASN A 109 -0.87 12.14 -5.95
CA ASN A 109 0.00 13.05 -5.20
C ASN A 109 1.00 12.34 -4.29
N GLN A 110 0.77 11.08 -3.88
CA GLN A 110 1.75 10.29 -3.12
C GLN A 110 2.74 9.56 -4.06
N CYS A 111 2.30 9.14 -5.24
CA CYS A 111 3.16 8.48 -6.23
C CYS A 111 4.23 9.42 -6.81
N ASP A 112 3.93 10.73 -6.89
CA ASP A 112 4.86 11.72 -7.44
C ASP A 112 5.97 12.17 -6.46
N GLN A 113 5.99 11.62 -5.24
CA GLN A 113 7.02 11.93 -4.23
C GLN A 113 8.27 11.04 -4.37
N LYS A 114 8.87 10.99 -5.57
CA LYS A 114 10.14 10.27 -5.78
C LYS A 114 11.31 10.96 -5.11
#